data_AF-A0A9E3ST86-F1
#
_entry.id   AF-A0A9E3ST86-F1
#
_cell.length_a   1.000
_cell.length_b   1.000
_cell.length_c   1.000
_cell.angle_alpha   90.00
_cell.angle_beta   90.00
_cell.angle_gamma   90.00
#
_symmetry.space_group_name_H-M   'P 1'
#
loop_
_entity.id
_entity.type
_entity.pdbx_description
1 polymer ?
#
loop_
_entity_poly.entity_id
_entity_poly.type
_entity_poly.pdbx_seq_one_letter_code
_entity_poly.pdbx_strand_id
1 'polypeptide(L)'
;MAQIHQPNFQIIYNNTRLAGLFQSLDELHSAASEGRLRNVTALSDAELIGWLQELMYTAEETIAEIQAQELQAPTPHLRLVK
;
A
#
# COMPACT_ATOMS: atom_id res chain seq x y z
N MET A 1 18.68 6.53 -34.16
CA MET A 1 17.26 6.72 -33.79
C MET A 1 17.02 5.90 -32.53
N ALA A 2 16.79 6.53 -31.38
CA ALA A 2 16.60 5.83 -30.11
C ALA A 2 15.12 5.44 -29.98
N GLN A 3 14.85 4.13 -29.89
CA GLN A 3 13.52 3.58 -29.72
C GLN A 3 13.12 3.74 -28.25
N ILE A 4 12.20 4.66 -27.96
CA ILE A 4 11.66 4.86 -26.61
C ILE A 4 10.80 3.63 -26.28
N HIS A 5 11.34 2.73 -25.45
CA HIS A 5 10.54 1.69 -24.83
C HIS A 5 9.58 2.35 -23.85
N GLN A 6 8.30 2.44 -24.21
CA GLN A 6 7.27 2.80 -23.24
C GLN A 6 7.09 1.63 -22.27
N PRO A 7 7.27 1.82 -20.95
CA PRO A 7 7.00 0.78 -19.98
C PRO A 7 5.51 0.40 -20.04
N ASN A 8 5.25 -0.89 -20.25
CA ASN A 8 3.90 -1.42 -20.21
C ASN A 8 3.49 -1.58 -18.75
N PHE A 9 2.85 -0.55 -18.19
CA PHE A 9 2.34 -0.58 -16.82
C PHE A 9 1.13 -1.51 -16.76
N GLN A 10 1.34 -2.74 -16.31
CA GLN A 10 0.23 -3.61 -15.92
C GLN A 10 -0.33 -3.10 -14.59
N ILE A 11 -1.67 -3.07 -14.45
CA ILE A 11 -2.32 -2.82 -13.16
C ILE A 11 -2.09 -4.06 -12.28
N ILE A 12 -1.01 -4.03 -11.51
CA ILE A 12 -0.61 -5.15 -10.65
C ILE A 12 -1.42 -5.14 -9.35
N TYR A 13 -1.75 -3.96 -8.81
CA TYR A 13 -2.55 -3.81 -7.60
C TYR A 13 -4.00 -3.51 -7.96
N ASN A 14 -4.83 -4.56 -7.97
CA ASN A 14 -6.26 -4.46 -8.21
C ASN A 14 -7.06 -4.70 -6.93
N ASN A 15 -8.37 -4.46 -7.00
CA ASN A 15 -9.28 -4.59 -5.86
C ASN A 15 -9.19 -5.97 -5.18
N THR A 16 -9.06 -7.05 -5.95
CA THR A 16 -8.96 -8.42 -5.42
C THR A 16 -7.69 -8.62 -4.58
N ARG A 17 -6.55 -8.12 -5.05
CA ARG A 17 -5.28 -8.25 -4.31
C ARG A 17 -5.28 -7.43 -3.02
N LEU A 18 -5.83 -6.22 -3.08
CA LEU A 18 -5.95 -5.36 -1.89
C LEU A 18 -6.90 -5.97 -0.86
N ALA A 19 -8.04 -6.51 -1.31
CA ALA A 19 -8.96 -7.23 -0.42
C ALA A 19 -8.31 -8.45 0.24
N GLY A 20 -7.50 -9.21 -0.50
CA GLY A 20 -6.74 -10.34 0.04
C GLY A 20 -5.75 -9.94 1.14
N LEU A 21 -5.03 -8.83 0.95
CA LEU A 21 -4.13 -8.30 1.98
C LEU A 21 -4.89 -7.91 3.26
N PHE A 22 -6.00 -7.19 3.13
CA PHE A 22 -6.83 -6.81 4.28
C PHE A 22 -7.38 -8.03 5.01
N GLN A 23 -7.86 -9.03 4.28
CA GLN A 23 -8.35 -10.28 4.88
C GLN A 23 -7.26 -10.98 5.71
N SER A 24 -6.03 -11.07 5.21
CA SER A 24 -4.93 -11.66 5.97
C SER A 24 -4.58 -10.87 7.24
N LEU A 25 -4.64 -9.53 7.19
CA LEU A 25 -4.43 -8.69 8.37
C LEU A 25 -5.55 -8.84 9.39
N ASP A 26 -6.81 -8.99 8.95
CA ASP A 26 -7.96 -9.20 9.83
C ASP A 26 -7.91 -10.56 10.54
N GLU A 27 -7.48 -11.60 9.85
CA GLU A 27 -7.24 -12.93 10.44
C GLU A 27 -6.11 -12.89 11.49
N LEU A 28 -5.00 -12.20 11.17
CA LEU A 28 -3.91 -12.00 12.11
C LEU A 28 -4.36 -11.21 13.35
N HIS A 29 -5.14 -10.14 13.16
CA HIS A 29 -5.72 -9.35 14.24
C HIS A 29 -6.65 -10.19 15.12
N SER A 30 -7.51 -11.01 14.52
CA SER A 30 -8.39 -11.94 15.24
C SER A 30 -7.58 -12.87 16.13
N ALA A 31 -6.55 -13.53 15.57
CA ALA A 31 -5.66 -14.41 16.33
C ALA A 31 -4.91 -13.70 17.46
N ALA A 32 -4.49 -12.43 17.25
CA ALA A 32 -3.90 -11.61 18.31
C ALA A 32 -4.88 -11.33 19.45
N SER A 33 -6.10 -10.90 19.12
CA SER A 33 -7.12 -10.51 20.10
C SER A 33 -7.56 -11.67 21.01
N GLU A 34 -7.47 -12.89 20.50
CA GLU A 34 -7.84 -14.13 21.20
C GLU A 34 -6.65 -14.83 21.89
N GLY A 35 -5.44 -14.26 21.79
CA GLY A 35 -4.23 -14.87 22.36
C GLY A 35 -3.77 -16.15 21.64
N ARG A 36 -4.08 -16.28 20.33
CA ARG A 36 -3.82 -17.48 19.51
C ARG A 36 -2.75 -17.29 18.43
N LEU A 37 -1.91 -16.27 18.52
CA LEU A 37 -0.87 -15.96 17.51
C LEU A 37 0.04 -17.16 17.16
N ARG A 38 0.39 -17.98 18.16
CA ARG A 38 1.25 -19.16 17.98
C ARG A 38 0.66 -20.24 17.06
N ASN A 39 -0.65 -20.18 16.78
CA ASN A 39 -1.32 -21.10 15.87
C ASN A 39 -1.25 -20.66 14.41
N VAL A 40 -0.97 -19.38 14.14
CA VAL A 40 -1.06 -18.78 12.80
C VAL A 40 0.26 -18.26 12.27
N THR A 41 1.27 -18.09 13.13
CA THR A 41 2.61 -17.66 12.72
C THR A 41 3.71 -18.25 13.60
N ALA A 42 4.87 -18.45 12.99
CA ALA A 42 6.10 -18.87 13.68
C ALA A 42 6.90 -17.69 14.26
N LEU A 43 6.58 -16.45 13.87
CA LEU A 43 7.29 -15.26 14.35
C LEU A 43 7.12 -15.07 15.86
N SER A 44 8.19 -14.70 16.55
CA SER A 44 8.10 -14.18 17.93
C SER A 44 7.26 -12.89 17.97
N ASP A 45 6.78 -12.53 19.16
CA ASP A 45 5.96 -11.30 19.30
C ASP A 45 6.76 -10.07 18.86
N ALA A 46 8.05 -10.01 19.18
CA ALA A 46 8.93 -8.90 18.80
C ALA A 46 9.12 -8.81 17.27
N GLU A 47 9.33 -9.94 16.59
CA GLU A 47 9.45 -9.99 15.13
C GLU A 47 8.14 -9.58 14.46
N LEU A 48 7.00 -10.07 14.96
CA LEU A 48 5.70 -9.73 14.40
C LEU A 48 5.38 -8.23 14.59
N ILE A 49 5.69 -7.68 15.77
CA ILE A 49 5.54 -6.24 16.04
C ILE A 49 6.41 -5.42 15.09
N GLY A 50 7.68 -5.78 14.92
CA GLY A 50 8.59 -5.08 14.00
C GLY A 50 8.06 -5.10 12.56
N TRP A 51 7.60 -6.26 12.09
CA TRP A 51 7.01 -6.39 10.75
C TRP A 51 5.76 -5.53 10.58
N LEU A 52 4.87 -5.47 11.59
CA LEU A 52 3.67 -4.63 11.56
C LEU A 52 4.01 -3.13 11.55
N GLN A 53 5.06 -2.72 12.29
CA GLN A 53 5.54 -1.35 12.29
C GLN A 53 6.12 -0.95 10.92
N GLU A 54 6.88 -1.83 10.28
CA GLU A 54 7.39 -1.60 8.92
C GLU A 54 6.25 -1.49 7.89
N LEU A 55 5.21 -2.31 8.03
CA LEU A 55 4.00 -2.22 7.20
C LEU A 55 3.31 -0.87 7.37
N MET A 56 3.11 -0.43 8.62
CA MET A 56 2.52 0.88 8.91
C MET A 56 3.34 2.02 8.31
N TYR A 57 4.66 2.01 8.54
CA TYR A 57 5.57 3.00 7.98
C TYR A 57 5.47 3.07 6.45
N THR A 58 5.51 1.91 5.78
CA THR A 58 5.40 1.85 4.32
C THR A 58 4.07 2.42 3.82
N ALA A 59 2.97 2.12 4.52
CA ALA A 59 1.65 2.65 4.16
C ALA A 59 1.58 4.18 4.37
N GLU A 60 2.12 4.69 5.48
CA GLU A 60 2.19 6.13 5.77
C GLU A 60 3.01 6.87 4.71
N GLU A 61 4.20 6.38 4.35
CA GLU A 61 5.03 6.98 3.30
C GLU A 61 4.32 6.95 1.94
N THR A 62 3.69 5.82 1.58
CA THR A 62 2.93 5.70 0.32
C THR A 62 1.80 6.73 0.25
N ILE A 63 1.08 6.94 1.35
CA ILE A 63 0.02 7.96 1.44
C ILE A 63 0.61 9.36 1.28
N ALA A 64 1.70 9.66 1.98
CA ALA A 64 2.37 10.96 1.91
C ALA A 64 2.84 11.26 0.48
N GLU A 65 3.40 10.28 -0.23
CA GLU A 65 3.82 10.41 -1.62
C GLU A 65 2.64 10.67 -2.58
N ILE A 66 1.53 9.94 -2.43
CA ILE A 66 0.32 10.16 -3.23
C ILE A 66 -0.23 11.58 -3.02
N GLN A 67 -0.33 12.02 -1.77
CA GLN A 67 -0.81 13.36 -1.42
C GLN A 67 0.14 14.46 -1.94
N ALA A 68 1.45 14.24 -1.85
CA ALA A 68 2.45 15.16 -2.39
C ALA A 68 2.33 15.31 -3.92
N GLN A 69 2.01 14.24 -4.64
CA GLN A 69 1.80 14.27 -6.09
C GLN A 69 0.51 15.02 -6.47
N GLU A 70 -0.57 14.86 -5.72
CA GLU A 70 -1.83 15.59 -5.96
C GLU A 70 -1.63 17.12 -5.81
N LEU A 71 -0.81 17.54 -4.84
CA LEU A 71 -0.48 18.96 -4.62
C LEU A 71 0.42 19.55 -5.72
N GLN A 72 1.15 18.72 -6.46
CA GLN A 72 2.03 19.13 -7.56
C GLN A 72 1.34 19.10 -8.94
N ALA A 73 0.07 18.69 -9.02
CA ALA A 73 -0.67 18.71 -10.27
C ALA A 73 -0.79 20.16 -10.80
N PRO A 74 -0.35 20.45 -12.04
CA PRO A 74 -0.42 21.79 -12.59
C PRO A 74 -1.87 22.26 -12.63
N THR A 75 -2.13 23.43 -12.05
CA THR A 75 -3.42 24.10 -12.11
C THR A 75 -3.88 24.15 -13.57
N PRO A 76 -5.07 23.61 -13.91
CA PRO A 76 -5.55 23.67 -15.28
C PRO A 76 -5.72 25.13 -15.68
N HIS A 77 -4.87 25.62 -16.59
CA HIS A 77 -5.05 26.91 -17.21
C HIS A 77 -6.30 26.87 -18.08
N LEU A 78 -7.43 27.29 -17.52
CA LEU A 78 -8.66 27.52 -18.28
C LEU A 78 -8.39 28.64 -19.29
N ARG A 79 -8.22 28.26 -20.56
CA ARG A 79 -8.04 29.21 -21.66
C ARG A 79 -9.43 29.67 -22.09
N LEU A 80 -9.80 30.91 -21.74
CA LEU A 80 -11.03 31.52 -22.25
C LEU A 80 -10.88 31.71 -23.76
N VAL A 81 -11.63 30.96 -24.55
CA VAL A 81 -11.81 31.21 -25.99
C VAL A 81 -12.78 32.37 -26.15
N LYS A 82 -12.34 33.43 -26.83
CA LYS A 82 -13.18 34.56 -27.24
C LYS A 82 -14.00 34.20 -28.47
#